data_AF-A0A945GUS0-F1
#
_entry.id   AF-A0A945GUS0-F1
#
_cell.length_a   1.000
_cell.length_b   1.000
_cell.length_c   1.000
_cell.angle_alpha   90.00
_cell.angle_beta   90.00
_cell.angle_gamma   90.00
#
_symmetry.space_group_name_H-M   'P 1'
#
loop_
_entity.id
_entity.type
_entity.pdbx_description
1 polymer ?
#
loop_
_entity_poly.entity_id
_entity_poly.type
_entity_poly.pdbx_seq_one_letter_code
_entity_poly.pdbx_strand_id
1 'polypeptide(L)'
;MNKATMPLITLLLVTTTGCQMYTPGGNPFFNGPESAATYQSTAEVPKTVTLLDTRSGEQLFVMEIPVGKKLVIDFLKDSGDNEVLTPDLMMWEVFPSDVSYGPLSNSMTVPNGWSRRLDVTFRESSEYAHPIADRPLRVDEVNDQPDWWTIEGGEMDTTDPSNGYDE
;
A
#
# COMPACT_ATOMS: atom_id res chain seq x y z
N MET A 1 -24.15 11.18 61.36
CA MET A 1 -24.41 11.88 60.09
C MET A 1 -23.27 11.53 59.15
N ASN A 2 -23.45 10.49 58.33
CA ASN A 2 -22.39 9.85 57.56
C ASN A 2 -22.12 10.65 56.28
N LYS A 3 -20.91 11.17 56.12
CA LYS A 3 -20.48 11.84 54.90
C LYS A 3 -20.13 10.78 53.87
N ALA A 4 -21.02 10.54 52.92
CA ALA A 4 -20.75 9.68 51.78
C ALA A 4 -19.76 10.39 50.84
N THR A 5 -18.57 9.83 50.71
CA THR A 5 -17.57 10.17 49.69
C THR A 5 -18.03 9.62 48.35
N MET A 6 -18.17 10.48 47.36
CA MET A 6 -18.61 10.14 45.99
C MET A 6 -17.38 10.18 45.07
N PRO A 7 -16.89 9.04 44.55
CA PRO A 7 -15.74 9.03 43.66
C PRO A 7 -16.16 9.48 42.26
N LEU A 8 -15.55 10.57 41.79
CA LEU A 8 -15.65 11.08 40.43
C LEU A 8 -14.90 10.12 39.48
N ILE A 9 -15.64 9.31 38.73
CA ILE A 9 -15.07 8.43 37.70
C ILE A 9 -14.89 9.27 36.43
N THR A 10 -13.65 9.66 36.16
CA THR A 10 -13.25 10.31 34.90
C THR A 10 -13.14 9.24 33.82
N LEU A 11 -14.12 9.17 32.92
CA LEU A 11 -14.12 8.26 31.77
C LEU A 11 -13.12 8.76 30.73
N LEU A 12 -11.96 8.11 30.64
CA LEU A 12 -10.93 8.38 29.64
C LEU A 12 -11.41 7.84 28.28
N LEU A 13 -11.85 8.74 27.39
CA LEU A 13 -12.31 8.42 26.05
C LEU A 13 -11.08 8.09 25.18
N VAL A 14 -10.77 6.80 25.03
CA VAL A 14 -9.72 6.32 24.13
C VAL A 14 -10.24 6.46 22.70
N THR A 15 -9.81 7.49 21.97
CA THR A 15 -10.06 7.62 20.53
C THR A 15 -9.24 6.57 19.81
N THR A 16 -9.87 5.46 19.45
CA THR A 16 -9.27 4.46 18.56
C THR A 16 -9.27 5.05 17.16
N THR A 17 -8.11 5.50 16.69
CA THR A 17 -7.90 5.75 15.26
C THR A 17 -7.95 4.39 14.58
N GLY A 18 -9.08 4.07 13.95
CA GLY A 18 -9.30 2.79 13.28
C GLY A 18 -8.25 2.55 12.21
N CYS A 19 -7.59 1.40 12.26
CA CYS A 19 -6.75 0.92 11.18
C CYS A 19 -7.64 0.68 9.95
N GLN A 20 -7.57 1.55 8.94
CA GLN A 20 -8.27 1.33 7.68
C GLN A 20 -7.58 0.19 6.91
N MET A 21 -8.38 -0.78 6.43
CA MET A 21 -7.89 -1.87 5.57
C MET A 21 -7.92 -1.41 4.11
N TYR A 22 -6.81 -1.56 3.40
CA TYR A 22 -6.64 -1.03 2.04
C TYR A 22 -6.61 -2.16 1.00
N THR A 23 -7.68 -2.30 0.23
CA THR A 23 -7.72 -3.19 -0.95
C THR A 23 -7.48 -2.37 -2.23
N PRO A 24 -6.53 -2.76 -3.09
CA PRO A 24 -6.38 -2.13 -4.41
C PRO A 24 -7.68 -2.21 -5.21
N GLY A 25 -8.11 -1.11 -5.82
CA GLY A 25 -9.36 -1.06 -6.60
C GLY A 25 -10.50 -0.23 -5.99
N GLY A 26 -10.18 0.77 -5.16
CA GLY A 26 -11.18 1.74 -4.69
C GLY A 26 -11.89 2.46 -5.84
N ASN A 27 -13.20 2.71 -5.67
CA ASN A 27 -14.01 3.44 -6.65
C ASN A 27 -13.42 4.84 -6.88
N PRO A 28 -13.12 5.26 -8.13
CA PRO A 28 -12.68 6.62 -8.43
C PRO A 28 -13.73 7.69 -8.05
N PHE A 29 -14.97 7.27 -7.83
CA PHE A 29 -16.08 8.06 -7.33
C PHE A 29 -16.36 7.70 -5.86
N PHE A 30 -15.62 8.34 -4.95
CA PHE A 30 -15.82 8.41 -3.50
C PHE A 30 -17.19 7.95 -2.98
N ASN A 31 -17.24 7.05 -2.01
CA ASN A 31 -18.42 6.89 -1.14
C ASN A 31 -18.04 6.27 0.22
N GLY A 32 -17.46 7.08 1.10
CA GLY A 32 -17.56 6.87 2.54
C GLY A 32 -16.34 7.31 3.36
N PRO A 33 -16.53 7.67 4.64
CA PRO A 33 -15.46 7.92 5.63
C PRO A 33 -14.61 6.68 5.96
N GLU A 34 -14.80 5.58 5.24
CA GLU A 34 -14.13 4.28 5.44
C GLU A 34 -13.54 3.71 4.13
N SER A 35 -13.50 4.49 3.03
CA SER A 35 -13.01 3.99 1.75
C SER A 35 -11.83 4.83 1.22
N ALA A 36 -10.63 4.55 1.73
CA ALA A 36 -9.42 5.13 1.17
C ALA A 36 -9.15 4.60 -0.25
N ALA A 37 -8.84 5.49 -1.17
CA ALA A 37 -8.46 5.15 -2.54
C ALA A 37 -7.03 4.61 -2.56
N THR A 38 -6.87 3.38 -3.06
CA THR A 38 -5.57 2.70 -3.12
C THR A 38 -5.14 2.46 -4.57
N TYR A 39 -3.98 2.99 -4.94
CA TYR A 39 -3.38 2.86 -6.25
C TYR A 39 -2.05 2.12 -6.15
N GLN A 40 -2.01 0.89 -6.66
CA GLN A 40 -0.78 0.10 -6.69
C GLN A 40 0.00 0.35 -8.00
N SER A 41 1.32 0.50 -7.86
CA SER A 41 2.26 0.64 -8.98
C SER A 41 3.07 -0.64 -9.13
N THR A 42 2.92 -1.30 -10.28
CA THR A 42 3.66 -2.53 -10.61
C THR A 42 4.68 -2.23 -11.70
N ALA A 43 5.65 -3.12 -11.93
CA ALA A 43 6.67 -2.92 -12.96
C ALA A 43 6.05 -2.83 -14.37
N GLU A 44 4.99 -3.60 -14.61
CA GLU A 44 4.25 -3.63 -15.88
C GLU A 44 3.31 -2.43 -16.04
N VAL A 45 2.81 -1.90 -14.94
CA VAL A 45 1.84 -0.80 -14.92
C VAL A 45 2.28 0.24 -13.89
N PRO A 46 3.34 1.02 -14.17
CA PRO A 46 3.78 2.10 -13.30
C PRO A 46 2.78 3.25 -13.36
N LYS A 47 2.40 3.79 -12.20
CA LYS A 47 1.31 4.79 -12.11
C LYS A 47 1.78 6.14 -11.57
N THR A 48 1.21 7.20 -12.13
CA THR A 48 1.27 8.56 -11.58
C THR A 48 -0.15 9.01 -11.23
N VAL A 49 -0.32 9.54 -10.02
CA VAL A 49 -1.61 10.05 -9.52
C VAL A 49 -1.51 11.56 -9.36
N THR A 50 -2.47 12.27 -9.95
CA THR A 50 -2.57 13.73 -9.89
C THR A 50 -3.92 14.13 -9.31
N LEU A 51 -3.91 15.04 -8.33
CA LEU A 51 -5.13 15.73 -7.86
C LEU A 51 -5.22 17.09 -8.53
N LEU A 52 -6.36 17.38 -9.14
CA LEU A 52 -6.65 18.63 -9.83
C LEU A 52 -7.82 19.36 -9.17
N ASP A 53 -7.71 20.68 -9.00
CA ASP A 53 -8.86 21.56 -8.77
C ASP A 53 -9.57 21.83 -10.10
N THR A 54 -10.81 21.38 -10.21
CA THR A 54 -11.63 21.54 -11.43
C THR A 54 -12.11 22.97 -11.66
N ARG A 55 -12.07 23.83 -10.64
CA ARG A 55 -12.49 25.24 -10.72
C ARG A 55 -11.43 26.11 -11.38
N SER A 56 -10.16 25.87 -11.05
CA SER A 56 -9.01 26.61 -11.57
C SER A 56 -8.20 25.87 -12.63
N GLY A 57 -8.31 24.53 -12.68
CA GLY A 57 -7.43 23.66 -13.48
C GLY A 57 -6.05 23.43 -12.84
N GLU A 58 -5.86 23.85 -11.59
CA GLU A 58 -4.59 23.72 -10.89
C GLU A 58 -4.33 22.28 -10.46
N GLN A 59 -3.09 21.81 -10.65
CA GLN A 59 -2.63 20.52 -10.12
C GLN A 59 -2.15 20.74 -8.68
N LEU A 60 -2.92 20.25 -7.72
CA LEU A 60 -2.66 20.44 -6.29
C LEU A 60 -1.65 19.43 -5.74
N PHE A 61 -1.64 18.23 -6.31
CA PHE A 61 -0.79 17.14 -5.86
C PHE A 61 -0.44 16.26 -7.05
N VAL A 62 0.82 15.84 -7.14
CA VAL A 62 1.32 14.90 -8.15
C VAL A 62 2.22 13.90 -7.44
N MET A 63 1.97 12.61 -7.64
CA MET A 63 2.75 11.53 -7.07
C MET A 63 3.06 10.48 -8.12
N GLU A 64 4.34 10.34 -8.44
CA GLU A 64 4.85 9.17 -9.12
C GLU A 64 5.01 8.04 -8.10
N ILE A 65 4.17 7.02 -8.19
CA ILE A 65 4.18 5.93 -7.22
C ILE A 65 5.34 5.00 -7.56
N PRO A 66 6.33 4.81 -6.67
CA PRO A 66 7.44 3.91 -6.92
C PRO A 66 6.95 2.49 -7.23
N VAL A 67 7.60 1.81 -8.18
CA VAL A 67 7.26 0.42 -8.50
C VAL A 67 7.42 -0.48 -7.27
N GLY A 68 6.47 -1.41 -7.10
CA GLY A 68 6.43 -2.30 -5.93
C GLY A 68 5.79 -1.65 -4.70
N LYS A 69 5.34 -0.39 -4.81
CA LYS A 69 4.61 0.31 -3.76
C LYS A 69 3.17 0.64 -4.19
N LYS A 70 2.38 1.07 -3.22
CA LYS A 70 1.03 1.60 -3.42
C LYS A 70 0.86 2.92 -2.68
N LEU A 71 0.12 3.82 -3.31
CA LEU A 71 -0.34 5.08 -2.71
C LEU A 71 -1.74 4.86 -2.17
N VAL A 72 -1.94 5.26 -0.91
CA VAL A 72 -3.25 5.30 -0.28
C VAL A 72 -3.60 6.76 -0.02
N ILE A 73 -4.79 7.16 -0.42
CA ILE A 73 -5.32 8.52 -0.23
C ILE A 73 -6.68 8.41 0.45
N ASP A 74 -6.88 9.18 1.50
CA ASP A 74 -8.18 9.36 2.15
C ASP A 74 -8.54 10.86 2.20
N PHE A 75 -9.84 11.16 2.26
CA PHE A 75 -10.33 12.52 2.32
C PHE A 75 -11.32 12.69 3.45
N LEU A 76 -10.97 13.58 4.38
CA LEU A 76 -11.82 13.97 5.49
C LEU A 76 -12.60 15.23 5.10
N LYS A 77 -13.92 15.09 5.03
CA LYS A 77 -14.81 16.20 4.73
C LYS A 77 -14.80 17.23 5.85
N ASP A 78 -14.89 18.51 5.51
CA ASP A 78 -15.06 19.62 6.46
C ASP A 78 -13.95 19.66 7.54
N SER A 79 -12.76 19.14 7.22
CA SER A 79 -11.59 19.05 8.11
C SER A 79 -10.41 19.90 7.62
N GLY A 80 -10.63 20.72 6.60
CA GLY A 80 -9.66 21.67 6.06
C GLY A 80 -9.57 22.97 6.87
N ASP A 81 -8.72 23.88 6.41
CA ASP A 81 -8.41 25.14 7.08
C ASP A 81 -9.26 26.32 6.60
N ASN A 82 -9.93 26.18 5.44
CA ASN A 82 -10.76 27.24 4.86
C ASN A 82 -12.10 26.67 4.39
N GLU A 83 -13.18 27.06 5.05
CA GLU A 83 -14.55 26.58 4.79
C GLU A 83 -15.05 26.78 3.34
N VAL A 84 -14.45 27.69 2.58
CA VAL A 84 -14.90 28.06 1.23
C VAL A 84 -13.96 27.53 0.16
N LEU A 85 -12.66 27.77 0.31
CA LEU A 85 -11.67 27.47 -0.73
C LEU A 85 -11.16 26.03 -0.64
N THR A 86 -10.82 25.58 0.57
CA THR A 86 -10.20 24.29 0.88
C THR A 86 -10.84 23.64 2.11
N PRO A 87 -12.15 23.30 2.05
CA PRO A 87 -12.90 22.83 3.22
C PRO A 87 -12.56 21.39 3.64
N ASP A 88 -11.98 20.59 2.75
CA ASP A 88 -11.68 19.18 3.02
C ASP A 88 -10.17 19.00 3.30
N LEU A 89 -9.82 17.91 3.99
CA LEU A 89 -8.44 17.49 4.21
C LEU A 89 -8.14 16.22 3.42
N MET A 90 -7.11 16.25 2.59
CA MET A 90 -6.55 15.04 1.98
C MET A 90 -5.45 14.50 2.88
N MET A 91 -5.45 13.20 3.14
CA MET A 91 -4.38 12.47 3.82
C MET A 91 -3.83 11.39 2.90
N TRP A 92 -2.52 11.14 2.93
CA TRP A 92 -1.93 10.10 2.09
C TRP A 92 -0.66 9.48 2.68
N GLU A 93 -0.33 8.30 2.16
CA GLU A 93 0.91 7.59 2.47
C GLU A 93 1.29 6.63 1.34
N VAL A 94 2.60 6.37 1.21
CA VAL A 94 3.12 5.36 0.28
C VAL A 94 3.57 4.13 1.06
N PHE A 95 2.87 3.03 0.84
CA PHE A 95 3.17 1.75 1.48
C PHE A 95 3.88 0.79 0.52
N PRO A 96 4.69 -0.15 1.04
CA PRO A 96 4.99 -1.40 0.32
C PRO A 96 3.70 -2.09 -0.14
N SER A 97 3.72 -2.78 -1.28
CA SER A 97 2.50 -3.36 -1.89
C SER A 97 1.78 -4.39 -1.01
N ASP A 98 2.53 -5.13 -0.20
CA ASP A 98 2.08 -6.21 0.69
C ASP A 98 1.43 -5.72 2.00
N VAL A 99 1.68 -4.47 2.39
CA VAL A 99 1.15 -3.90 3.64
C VAL A 99 -0.35 -3.61 3.53
N SER A 100 -1.19 -4.25 4.34
CA SER A 100 -2.65 -4.12 4.21
C SER A 100 -3.27 -2.96 5.01
N TYR A 101 -2.54 -2.38 5.96
CA TYR A 101 -3.02 -1.31 6.85
C TYR A 101 -1.86 -0.42 7.30
N GLY A 102 -2.16 0.82 7.71
CA GLY A 102 -1.17 1.75 8.25
C GLY A 102 -1.72 3.17 8.38
N PRO A 103 -1.10 4.02 9.22
CA PRO A 103 -1.51 5.41 9.38
C PRO A 103 -1.12 6.25 8.16
N LEU A 104 -1.93 7.25 7.82
CA LEU A 104 -1.61 8.25 6.81
C LEU A 104 -0.95 9.45 7.50
N SER A 105 0.36 9.65 7.29
CA SER A 105 1.12 10.68 8.02
C SER A 105 1.15 12.03 7.31
N ASN A 106 0.96 12.04 6.00
CA ASN A 106 0.96 13.26 5.20
C ASN A 106 -0.45 13.79 5.04
N SER A 107 -0.60 15.12 5.06
CA SER A 107 -1.90 15.76 4.87
C SER A 107 -1.79 17.15 4.24
N MET A 108 -2.83 17.58 3.54
CA MET A 108 -2.97 18.92 2.98
C MET A 108 -4.45 19.27 2.82
N THR A 109 -4.78 20.56 2.87
CA THR A 109 -6.15 21.03 2.66
C THR A 109 -6.45 21.10 1.16
N VAL A 110 -7.67 20.74 0.79
CA VAL A 110 -8.08 20.57 -0.61
C VAL A 110 -9.50 21.10 -0.83
N PRO A 111 -9.87 21.43 -2.08
CA PRO A 111 -11.24 21.76 -2.44
C PRO A 111 -12.20 20.63 -2.05
N ASN A 112 -13.49 20.96 -1.99
CA ASN A 112 -14.54 19.98 -1.72
C ASN A 112 -14.52 18.82 -2.75
N GLY A 113 -15.12 17.69 -2.38
CA GLY A 113 -15.18 16.49 -3.23
C GLY A 113 -15.74 16.69 -4.64
N TRP A 114 -16.56 17.71 -4.88
CA TRP A 114 -17.14 18.02 -6.19
C TRP A 114 -16.28 18.94 -7.05
N SER A 115 -15.32 19.63 -6.42
CA SER A 115 -14.44 20.59 -7.07
C SER A 115 -13.05 20.01 -7.33
N ARG A 116 -12.84 18.72 -7.07
CA ARG A 116 -11.57 18.03 -7.27
C ARG A 116 -11.72 16.80 -8.15
N ARG A 117 -10.66 16.46 -8.90
CA ARG A 117 -10.58 15.24 -9.71
C ARG A 117 -9.25 14.54 -9.49
N LEU A 118 -9.30 13.23 -9.32
CA LEU A 118 -8.11 12.37 -9.30
C LEU A 118 -7.89 11.78 -10.69
N ASP A 119 -6.78 12.13 -11.32
CA ASP A 119 -6.35 11.61 -12.60
C ASP A 119 -5.23 10.59 -12.37
N VAL A 120 -5.38 9.38 -12.92
CA VAL A 120 -4.39 8.30 -12.83
C VAL A 120 -3.88 7.99 -14.21
N THR A 121 -2.57 8.11 -14.40
CA THR A 121 -1.91 7.87 -15.68
C THR A 121 -0.91 6.73 -15.56
N PHE A 122 -0.70 6.02 -16.67
CA PHE A 122 0.32 4.98 -16.78
C PHE A 122 1.58 5.60 -17.39
N ARG A 123 2.73 5.32 -16.79
CA ARG A 123 4.03 5.76 -17.32
C ARG A 123 4.48 4.80 -18.42
N GLU A 124 5.13 5.32 -19.47
CA GLU A 124 5.52 4.52 -20.65
C GLU A 124 6.67 3.53 -20.37
N SER A 125 7.54 3.83 -19.42
CA SER A 125 8.67 2.97 -19.12
C SER A 125 8.24 1.83 -18.19
N SER A 126 8.42 0.58 -18.64
CA SER A 126 8.51 -0.57 -17.74
C SER A 126 9.69 -0.33 -16.80
N GLU A 127 9.41 0.20 -15.62
CA GLU A 127 10.43 0.42 -14.60
C GLU A 127 10.77 -0.91 -13.96
N TYR A 128 12.05 -1.28 -13.98
CA TYR A 128 12.51 -2.45 -13.24
C TYR A 128 12.22 -2.23 -11.76
N ALA A 129 11.38 -3.09 -11.17
CA ALA A 129 11.30 -3.19 -9.73
C ALA A 129 12.68 -3.57 -9.20
N HIS A 130 13.27 -2.76 -8.32
CA HIS A 130 14.47 -3.19 -7.62
C HIS A 130 14.13 -4.49 -6.86
N PRO A 131 14.91 -5.57 -7.03
CA PRO A 131 14.70 -6.78 -6.27
C PRO A 131 14.78 -6.44 -4.78
N ILE A 132 13.88 -7.03 -3.99
CA ILE A 132 13.96 -6.93 -2.52
C ILE A 132 15.33 -7.48 -2.12
N ALA A 133 16.15 -6.66 -1.46
CA ALA A 133 17.54 -7.00 -1.13
C ALA A 133 17.68 -8.28 -0.28
N ASP A 134 16.60 -8.67 0.42
CA ASP A 134 16.52 -9.88 1.24
C ASP A 134 16.10 -11.15 0.49
N ARG A 135 15.96 -11.13 -0.85
CA ARG A 135 15.89 -12.41 -1.56
C ARG A 135 17.30 -13.00 -1.60
N PRO A 136 17.52 -14.21 -1.05
CA PRO A 136 18.76 -14.92 -1.31
C PRO A 136 18.89 -15.04 -2.83
N LEU A 137 19.96 -14.46 -3.38
CA LEU A 137 20.31 -14.58 -4.78
C LEU A 137 20.57 -16.07 -5.02
N ARG A 138 19.79 -16.66 -5.91
CA ARG A 138 20.00 -17.94 -6.62
C ARG A 138 20.87 -18.99 -5.89
N VAL A 139 20.23 -20.08 -5.44
CA VAL A 139 20.84 -21.28 -4.80
C VAL A 139 21.80 -22.09 -5.69
N ASP A 140 22.22 -21.56 -6.84
CA ASP A 140 23.19 -22.21 -7.71
C ASP A 140 24.62 -21.69 -7.51
N GLU A 141 24.82 -20.70 -6.65
CA GLU A 141 26.15 -20.29 -6.23
C GLU A 141 26.81 -21.43 -5.44
N VAL A 142 28.06 -21.75 -5.77
CA VAL A 142 28.79 -22.93 -5.27
C VAL A 142 28.88 -22.97 -3.74
N ASN A 143 28.78 -21.80 -3.08
CA ASN A 143 28.83 -21.69 -1.62
C ASN A 143 27.49 -21.97 -0.91
N ASP A 144 26.37 -22.01 -1.64
CA ASP A 144 25.03 -22.27 -1.09
C ASP A 144 24.54 -23.70 -1.40
N GLN A 145 25.39 -24.52 -2.02
CA GLN A 145 25.10 -25.91 -2.32
C GLN A 145 25.33 -26.76 -1.06
N PRO A 146 24.43 -27.72 -0.78
CA PRO A 146 24.59 -28.58 0.38
C PRO A 146 25.83 -29.47 0.26
N ASP A 147 26.44 -29.87 1.38
CA ASP A 147 27.69 -30.65 1.45
C ASP A 147 27.71 -31.94 0.59
N TRP A 148 26.53 -32.45 0.24
CA TRP A 148 26.35 -33.67 -0.58
C TRP A 148 26.21 -33.39 -2.09
N TRP A 149 26.28 -32.13 -2.53
CA TRP A 149 26.23 -31.73 -3.94
C TRP A 149 27.63 -31.76 -4.55
N THR A 150 27.76 -32.36 -5.74
CA THR A 150 29.02 -32.44 -6.49
C THR A 150 28.84 -31.86 -7.89
N ILE A 151 29.87 -31.18 -8.42
CA ILE A 151 29.88 -30.62 -9.79
C ILE A 151 29.69 -31.73 -10.84
N GLU A 152 30.15 -32.94 -10.54
CA GLU A 152 30.09 -34.10 -11.42
C GLU A 152 28.69 -34.74 -11.50
N GLY A 153 27.75 -34.32 -10.63
CA GLY A 153 26.47 -35.00 -10.42
C GLY A 153 26.64 -36.27 -9.58
N GLY A 154 25.55 -36.71 -8.94
CA GLY A 154 25.53 -37.99 -8.22
C GLY A 154 25.75 -39.17 -9.18
N GLU A 155 26.09 -40.33 -8.61
CA GLU A 155 26.21 -41.57 -9.39
C GLU A 155 24.91 -41.80 -10.17
N MET A 156 25.01 -41.96 -11.49
CA MET A 156 23.83 -42.24 -12.31
C MET A 156 23.25 -43.57 -11.83
N ASP A 157 22.02 -43.55 -11.36
CA ASP A 157 21.28 -44.77 -11.08
C ASP A 157 21.08 -45.51 -12.41
N THR A 158 21.92 -46.53 -12.61
CA THR A 158 21.85 -47.41 -13.78
C THR A 158 20.91 -48.58 -13.54
N THR A 159 20.23 -48.64 -12.38
CA THR A 159 19.20 -49.65 -12.16
C THR A 159 18.01 -49.36 -13.07
N ASP A 160 17.67 -50.35 -13.88
CA ASP A 160 16.48 -50.30 -14.72
C ASP A 160 15.24 -50.33 -13.81
N PRO A 161 14.41 -49.27 -13.80
CA PRO A 161 13.21 -49.23 -12.97
C PRO A 161 12.17 -50.32 -13.33
N SER A 162 12.34 -51.06 -14.44
CA SER A 162 11.46 -52.18 -14.79
C SER A 162 11.79 -53.51 -14.11
N ASN A 163 12.92 -53.64 -13.40
CA ASN A 163 13.39 -54.92 -12.87
C ASN A 163 12.67 -55.39 -11.57
N GLY A 164 11.55 -54.76 -11.22
CA GLY A 164 10.78 -55.02 -10.00
C GLY A 164 9.40 -55.64 -10.20
N TYR A 165 9.05 -56.10 -11.41
CA TYR A 165 7.70 -56.62 -11.70
C TYR A 165 7.64 -58.08 -12.21
N ASP A 166 8.75 -58.82 -12.20
CA ASP A 166 8.75 -60.23 -12.59
C ASP A 166 8.90 -61.14 -11.36
N GLU A 167 7.79 -61.38 -10.66
CA GLU A 167 7.51 -62.60 -9.86
C GLU A 167 6.25 -63.29 -10.37
#